data_AF-A0A9W8QAE9-F1
#
_entry.id   AF-A0A9W8QAE9-F1
#
_cell.length_a   1.000
_cell.length_b   1.000
_cell.length_c   1.000
_cell.angle_alpha   90.00
_cell.angle_beta   90.00
_cell.angle_gamma   90.00
#
_symmetry.space_group_name_H-M   'P 1'
#
loop_
_entity.id
_entity.type
_entity.pdbx_description
1 polymer ?
#
loop_
_entity_poly.entity_id
_entity_poly.type
_entity_poly.pdbx_seq_one_letter_code
_entity_poly.pdbx_strand_id
1 'polypeptide(L)'
;MPTTMGQLLNPKGYPSRVVYRYAPVLLLFAFCYAGYLLWDDSRIWGKARARLPIAFDPTHPIKKLMIDAREEHEVTLETKRTYNLTATAARYRELRGRHPPPGFDKWVEAAVAADAILVEEYFDRIYKDLRPFWGLDAATLAKRAAASDFAVKVRNGTVAVRGLDKDWVHWLEHWSGLVKEFAEHMPDVDMPVNMMDEPRIIVPHETLDALVQQESQKRQLQPIEQVSTNYTGLQHIDDSNPEPYDAHWLGPDNAYWDLAVKACAPGTLAHGVPAIRDFTPAAEVPDNWKPKYSFKGYVQNWTAAIDPCP
;
A
#
# COMPACT_ATOMS: atom_id res chain seq x y z
N MET A 1 64.26 10.78 53.50
CA MET A 1 63.52 9.79 54.31
C MET A 1 62.05 9.91 53.97
N PRO A 2 61.32 8.78 53.87
CA PRO A 2 60.30 8.55 52.86
C PRO A 2 58.92 9.07 53.28
N THR A 3 58.26 9.79 52.38
CA THR A 3 56.84 10.08 52.49
C THR A 3 56.09 8.78 52.24
N THR A 4 55.58 8.19 53.30
CA THR A 4 54.85 6.93 53.26
C THR A 4 53.55 7.07 52.46
N MET A 5 53.28 6.06 51.65
CA MET A 5 52.11 5.91 50.76
C MET A 5 50.73 6.02 51.47
N GLY A 6 50.71 6.17 52.81
CA GLY A 6 49.51 6.31 53.63
C GLY A 6 48.89 7.71 53.66
N GLN A 7 49.58 8.75 53.16
CA GLN A 7 49.02 10.12 53.15
C GLN A 7 48.14 10.43 51.92
N LEU A 8 48.22 9.64 50.85
CA LEU A 8 47.39 9.83 49.64
C LEU A 8 45.97 9.25 49.76
N LEU A 9 45.69 8.49 50.83
CA LEU A 9 44.41 7.82 51.07
C LEU A 9 43.65 8.37 52.29
N ASN A 10 43.90 9.62 52.70
CA ASN A 10 43.14 10.25 53.78
C ASN A 10 41.87 10.95 53.22
N PRO A 11 40.65 10.44 53.47
CA PRO A 11 39.41 10.98 52.89
C PRO A 11 39.03 12.37 53.42
N LYS A 12 39.75 12.90 54.42
CA LYS A 12 39.50 14.23 55.02
C LYS A 12 40.32 15.36 54.40
N GLY A 13 41.18 15.09 53.41
CA GLY A 13 42.12 16.07 52.85
C GLY A 13 41.69 16.79 51.57
N TYR A 14 40.59 16.39 50.93
CA TYR A 14 40.15 17.04 49.69
C TYR A 14 39.19 18.19 49.99
N PRO A 15 39.50 19.45 49.60
CA PRO A 15 38.56 20.54 49.75
C PRO A 15 37.30 20.22 48.94
N SER A 16 36.13 20.26 49.58
CA SER A 16 34.83 19.91 49.02
C SER A 16 34.57 20.50 47.62
N ARG A 17 35.14 21.68 47.33
CA ARG A 17 35.08 22.34 46.01
C ARG A 17 35.71 21.54 44.86
N VAL A 18 36.72 20.72 45.12
CA VAL A 18 37.36 19.84 44.11
C VAL A 18 36.43 18.67 43.79
N VAL A 19 35.84 18.04 44.82
CA VAL A 19 34.88 16.95 44.65
C VAL A 19 33.66 17.41 43.83
N TYR A 20 33.09 18.58 44.12
CA TYR A 20 31.97 19.14 43.34
C TYR A 20 32.33 19.53 41.90
N ARG A 21 33.61 19.81 41.60
CA ARG A 21 34.06 20.13 40.24
C ARG A 21 34.34 18.90 39.39
N TYR A 22 34.90 17.84 39.97
CA TYR A 22 35.31 16.66 39.22
C TYR A 22 34.27 15.53 39.22
N ALA A 23 33.36 15.48 40.20
CA ALA A 23 32.25 14.52 40.22
C ALA A 23 31.33 14.60 38.99
N PRO A 24 30.84 15.78 38.54
CA PRO A 24 30.00 15.86 37.35
C PRO A 24 30.75 15.49 36.08
N VAL A 25 32.04 15.83 35.98
CA VAL A 25 32.90 15.45 34.84
C VAL A 25 33.07 13.94 34.76
N LEU A 26 33.34 13.29 35.89
CA LEU A 26 33.43 11.83 35.96
C LEU A 26 32.10 11.14 35.66
N LEU A 27 30.98 11.70 36.12
CA LEU A 27 29.64 11.21 35.77
C LEU A 27 29.34 11.35 34.28
N LEU A 28 29.76 12.44 33.64
CA LEU A 28 29.62 12.66 32.19
C LEU A 28 30.47 11.68 31.40
N PHE A 29 31.73 11.47 31.80
CA PHE A 29 32.60 10.46 31.19
C PHE A 29 32.04 9.05 31.39
N ALA A 30 31.51 8.72 32.57
CA ALA A 30 30.88 7.44 32.84
C ALA A 30 29.60 7.25 32.00
N PHE A 31 28.80 8.31 31.82
CA PHE A 31 27.60 8.29 30.97
C PHE A 31 27.94 8.14 29.49
N CYS A 32 28.93 8.87 28.98
CA CYS A 32 29.41 8.72 27.61
C CYS A 32 30.05 7.35 27.37
N TYR A 33 30.80 6.83 28.34
CA TYR A 33 31.39 5.49 28.26
C TYR A 33 30.32 4.40 28.34
N ALA A 34 29.32 4.54 29.20
CA ALA A 34 28.17 3.64 29.25
C ALA A 34 27.35 3.71 27.95
N GLY A 35 27.14 4.90 27.39
CA GLY A 35 26.49 5.09 26.09
C GLY A 35 27.31 4.48 24.94
N TYR A 36 28.63 4.61 24.95
CA TYR A 36 29.53 3.96 24.00
C TYR A 36 29.51 2.44 24.15
N LEU A 37 29.53 1.92 25.38
CA LEU A 37 29.42 0.49 25.65
C LEU A 37 28.05 -0.06 25.25
N LEU A 38 26.96 0.66 25.51
CA LEU A 38 25.59 0.31 25.09
C LEU A 38 25.41 0.41 23.56
N TRP A 39 26.09 1.35 22.91
CA TRP A 39 26.12 1.44 21.45
C TRP A 39 26.97 0.32 20.84
N ASP A 40 28.11 -0.04 21.44
CA ASP A 40 28.90 -1.22 21.07
C ASP A 40 28.21 -2.54 21.49
N ASP A 41 27.26 -2.50 22.44
CA ASP A 41 26.37 -3.60 22.82
C ASP A 41 25.45 -4.00 21.65
N SER A 42 25.23 -3.12 20.65
CA SER A 42 24.65 -3.52 19.36
C SER A 42 25.47 -4.63 18.67
N ARG A 43 26.79 -4.67 18.87
CA ARG A 43 27.67 -5.76 18.42
C ARG A 43 27.62 -6.98 19.33
N ILE A 44 27.38 -6.81 20.63
CA ILE A 44 27.17 -7.91 21.59
C ILE A 44 25.83 -8.61 21.31
N TRP A 45 24.78 -7.87 20.97
CA TRP A 45 23.54 -8.43 20.41
C TRP A 45 23.81 -9.20 19.11
N GLY A 46 24.72 -8.74 18.26
CA GLY A 46 25.21 -9.49 17.10
C GLY A 46 25.85 -10.85 17.48
N LYS A 47 26.64 -10.89 18.55
CA LYS A 47 27.24 -12.13 19.10
C LYS A 47 26.25 -13.00 19.87
N ALA A 48 25.27 -12.42 20.54
CA ALA A 48 24.19 -13.12 21.23
C ALA A 48 23.22 -13.76 20.23
N ARG A 49 22.97 -13.11 19.08
CA ARG A 49 22.22 -13.68 17.95
C ARG A 49 22.89 -14.94 17.39
N ALA A 50 24.22 -15.01 17.42
CA ALA A 50 24.99 -16.18 17.03
C ALA A 50 24.95 -17.33 18.05
N ARG A 51 24.42 -17.11 19.27
CA ARG A 51 24.28 -18.11 20.34
C ARG A 51 22.84 -18.58 20.57
N LEU A 52 21.89 -18.11 19.78
CA LEU A 52 20.58 -18.77 19.70
C LEU A 52 20.78 -20.16 19.08
N PRO A 53 20.14 -21.22 19.59
CA PRO A 53 20.29 -22.60 19.08
C PRO A 53 19.60 -22.82 17.74
N ILE A 54 19.31 -21.75 17.00
CA ILE A 54 19.10 -21.81 15.56
C ILE A 54 20.51 -21.65 14.99
N ALA A 55 21.17 -22.76 14.68
CA ALA A 55 22.44 -22.72 13.95
C ALA A 55 22.26 -21.74 12.79
N PHE A 56 23.01 -20.63 12.81
CA PHE A 56 22.98 -19.64 11.74
C PHE A 56 23.55 -20.30 10.50
N ASP A 57 22.69 -20.94 9.71
CA ASP A 57 23.05 -21.57 8.47
C ASP A 57 23.15 -20.47 7.39
N PRO A 58 24.36 -20.13 6.92
CA PRO A 58 24.53 -19.14 5.87
C PRO A 58 23.90 -19.58 4.54
N THR A 59 23.52 -20.85 4.40
CA THR A 59 22.87 -21.43 3.22
C THR A 59 21.34 -21.47 3.33
N HIS A 60 20.76 -21.00 4.44
CA HIS A 60 19.33 -21.04 4.66
C HIS A 60 18.56 -20.27 3.56
N PRO A 61 17.54 -20.86 2.91
CA PRO A 61 16.85 -20.23 1.78
C PRO A 61 16.25 -18.85 2.09
N ILE A 62 15.67 -18.66 3.28
CA ILE A 62 15.16 -17.35 3.74
C ILE A 62 16.25 -16.27 3.68
N LYS A 63 17.50 -16.59 4.04
CA LYS A 63 18.58 -15.60 4.03
C LYS A 63 18.86 -15.10 2.62
N LYS A 64 18.83 -15.99 1.62
CA LYS A 64 18.92 -15.59 0.22
C LYS A 64 17.75 -14.67 -0.15
N LEU A 65 16.52 -15.05 0.16
CA LEU A 65 15.33 -14.22 -0.12
C LEU A 65 15.43 -12.83 0.51
N MET A 66 15.94 -12.73 1.74
CA MET A 66 16.17 -11.44 2.41
C MET A 66 17.25 -10.59 1.72
N ILE A 67 18.32 -11.21 1.22
CA ILE A 67 19.39 -10.52 0.49
C ILE A 67 18.85 -10.05 -0.86
N ASP A 68 18.23 -10.94 -1.63
CA ASP A 68 17.66 -10.65 -2.94
C ASP A 68 16.60 -9.52 -2.84
N ALA A 69 15.71 -9.58 -1.82
CA ALA A 69 14.71 -8.54 -1.60
C ALA A 69 15.32 -7.19 -1.17
N ARG A 70 16.43 -7.20 -0.42
CA ARG A 70 17.17 -5.98 -0.08
C ARG A 70 17.75 -5.34 -1.33
N GLU A 71 18.42 -6.14 -2.16
CA GLU A 71 19.03 -5.70 -3.41
C GLU A 71 17.98 -5.15 -4.37
N GLU A 72 16.85 -5.85 -4.57
CA GLU A 72 15.74 -5.39 -5.41
C GLU A 72 15.15 -4.07 -4.90
N HIS A 73 15.01 -3.94 -3.58
CA HIS A 73 14.52 -2.71 -2.95
C HIS A 73 15.50 -1.54 -3.18
N GLU A 74 16.79 -1.74 -2.92
CA GLU A 74 17.83 -0.73 -3.12
C GLU A 74 17.89 -0.27 -4.59
N VAL A 75 17.93 -1.23 -5.53
CA VAL A 75 17.89 -0.93 -6.98
C VAL A 75 16.62 -0.17 -7.36
N THR A 76 15.46 -0.54 -6.81
CA THR A 76 14.19 0.17 -7.05
C THR A 76 14.27 1.62 -6.58
N LEU A 77 14.80 1.86 -5.37
CA LEU A 77 14.95 3.21 -4.85
C LEU A 77 15.95 4.04 -5.65
N GLU A 78 17.06 3.44 -6.09
CA GLU A 78 18.09 4.13 -6.86
C GLU A 78 17.63 4.49 -8.27
N THR A 79 16.87 3.60 -8.92
CA THR A 79 16.55 3.73 -10.35
C THR A 79 15.18 4.32 -10.63
N LYS A 80 14.21 4.18 -9.70
CA LYS A 80 12.81 4.55 -9.94
C LYS A 80 12.28 5.65 -9.04
N ARG A 81 12.94 5.95 -7.91
CA ARG A 81 12.49 7.01 -7.00
C ARG A 81 12.67 8.37 -7.66
N THR A 82 11.63 9.18 -7.55
CA THR A 82 11.64 10.59 -7.97
C THR A 82 11.58 11.50 -6.76
N TYR A 83 12.03 12.75 -6.91
CA TYR A 83 12.18 13.70 -5.79
C TYR A 83 11.56 15.07 -6.06
N ASN A 84 11.04 15.29 -7.27
CA ASN A 84 10.48 16.58 -7.65
C ASN A 84 9.36 16.39 -8.70
N LEU A 85 8.50 17.40 -8.79
CA LEU A 85 7.34 17.41 -9.68
C LEU A 85 7.68 17.05 -11.13
N THR A 86 8.72 17.65 -11.70
CA THR A 86 9.08 17.43 -13.11
C THR A 86 9.43 15.97 -13.37
N ALA A 87 10.28 15.37 -12.52
CA ALA A 87 10.67 13.98 -12.64
C ALA A 87 9.49 13.03 -12.39
N THR A 88 8.70 13.26 -11.35
CA THR A 88 7.53 12.42 -11.03
C THR A 88 6.49 12.50 -12.15
N ALA A 89 6.21 13.69 -12.68
CA ALA A 89 5.27 13.87 -13.78
C ALA A 89 5.80 13.26 -15.10
N ALA A 90 7.11 13.23 -15.34
CA ALA A 90 7.70 12.55 -16.49
C ALA A 90 7.52 11.03 -16.35
N ARG A 91 7.83 10.46 -15.19
CA ARG A 91 7.65 9.03 -14.89
C ARG A 91 6.18 8.60 -14.97
N TYR A 92 5.27 9.45 -14.48
CA TYR A 92 3.83 9.29 -14.64
C TYR A 92 3.45 9.16 -16.12
N ARG A 93 3.89 10.09 -16.97
CA ARG A 93 3.55 10.05 -18.41
C ARG A 93 4.10 8.80 -19.09
N GLU A 94 5.32 8.40 -18.75
CA GLU A 94 5.96 7.20 -19.27
C GLU A 94 5.16 5.94 -18.93
N LEU A 95 4.76 5.76 -17.67
CA LEU A 95 4.08 4.55 -17.20
C LEU A 95 2.57 4.56 -17.47
N ARG A 96 1.94 5.73 -17.41
CA ARG A 96 0.48 5.87 -17.50
C ARG A 96 0.02 6.23 -18.91
N GLY A 97 0.89 6.77 -19.76
CA GLY A 97 0.55 7.23 -21.11
C GLY A 97 -0.46 8.38 -21.12
N ARG A 98 -0.51 9.17 -20.04
CA ARG A 98 -1.49 10.23 -19.78
C ARG A 98 -0.82 11.40 -19.04
N HIS A 99 -1.40 12.59 -19.14
CA HIS A 99 -1.00 13.70 -18.28
C HIS A 99 -1.41 13.42 -16.82
N PRO A 100 -0.59 13.83 -15.83
CA PRO A 100 -1.01 13.80 -14.44
C PRO A 100 -2.31 14.61 -14.25
N PRO A 101 -3.19 14.18 -13.33
CA PRO A 101 -4.45 14.88 -13.08
C PRO A 101 -4.22 16.29 -12.52
N PRO A 102 -5.22 17.20 -12.63
CA PRO A 102 -5.13 18.49 -11.93
C PRO A 102 -4.95 18.29 -10.43
N GLY A 103 -4.10 19.12 -9.80
CA GLY A 103 -3.71 18.98 -8.39
C GLY A 103 -2.56 18.00 -8.12
N PHE A 104 -1.99 17.37 -9.16
CA PHE A 104 -0.85 16.47 -9.00
C PHE A 104 0.40 17.16 -8.43
N ASP A 105 0.58 18.44 -8.73
CA ASP A 105 1.63 19.29 -8.15
C ASP A 105 1.52 19.38 -6.63
N LYS A 106 0.30 19.66 -6.11
CA LYS A 106 0.02 19.69 -4.67
C LYS A 106 0.22 18.32 -4.03
N TRP A 107 -0.17 17.25 -4.72
CA TRP A 107 0.05 15.89 -4.24
C TRP A 107 1.55 15.57 -4.11
N VAL A 108 2.37 15.91 -5.12
CA VAL A 108 3.83 15.73 -5.04
C VAL A 108 4.43 16.57 -3.91
N GLU A 109 4.01 17.83 -3.77
CA GLU A 109 4.47 18.71 -2.69
C GLU A 109 4.17 18.11 -1.31
N ALA A 110 2.93 17.67 -1.08
CA ALA A 110 2.52 17.04 0.17
C ALA A 110 3.28 15.74 0.44
N ALA A 111 3.48 14.91 -0.59
CA ALA A 111 4.21 13.66 -0.46
C ALA A 111 5.69 13.91 -0.12
N VAL A 112 6.34 14.89 -0.75
CA VAL A 112 7.73 15.28 -0.43
C VAL A 112 7.82 15.87 0.99
N ALA A 113 6.88 16.72 1.38
CA ALA A 113 6.84 17.29 2.73
C ALA A 113 6.65 16.23 3.83
N ALA A 114 5.98 15.12 3.50
CA ALA A 114 5.78 13.97 4.38
C ALA A 114 6.93 12.93 4.32
N ASP A 115 8.02 13.20 3.60
CA ASP A 115 9.12 12.25 3.34
C ASP A 115 8.64 10.91 2.72
N ALA A 116 7.60 10.98 1.89
CA ALA A 116 7.08 9.81 1.20
C ALA A 116 8.04 9.35 0.08
N ILE A 117 8.09 8.03 -0.15
CA ILE A 117 8.86 7.43 -1.24
C ILE A 117 8.04 7.49 -2.53
N LEU A 118 8.43 8.37 -3.43
CA LEU A 118 7.78 8.53 -4.74
C LEU A 118 8.36 7.58 -5.79
N VAL A 119 7.82 6.37 -5.85
CA VAL A 119 8.04 5.39 -6.93
C VAL A 119 6.70 5.15 -7.61
N GLU A 120 6.57 5.57 -8.87
CA GLU A 120 5.28 5.58 -9.57
C GLU A 120 4.67 4.17 -9.67
N GLU A 121 5.49 3.12 -9.84
CA GLU A 121 5.03 1.72 -9.88
C GLU A 121 4.32 1.25 -8.59
N TYR A 122 4.56 1.88 -7.43
CA TYR A 122 3.82 1.54 -6.20
C TYR A 122 2.32 1.86 -6.30
N PHE A 123 1.95 2.77 -7.21
CA PHE A 123 0.56 3.15 -7.48
C PHE A 123 -0.07 2.33 -8.60
N ASP A 124 0.62 1.31 -9.16
CA ASP A 124 0.10 0.47 -10.25
C ASP A 124 -1.25 -0.16 -9.92
N ARG A 125 -1.50 -0.47 -8.63
CA ARG A 125 -2.77 -1.03 -8.19
C ARG A 125 -3.96 -0.11 -8.49
N ILE A 126 -3.82 1.19 -8.26
CA ILE A 126 -4.86 2.19 -8.56
C ILE A 126 -5.22 2.12 -10.04
N TYR A 127 -4.22 2.08 -10.91
CA TYR A 127 -4.44 2.04 -12.36
C TYR A 127 -4.98 0.69 -12.83
N LYS A 128 -4.53 -0.43 -12.24
CA LYS A 128 -5.11 -1.75 -12.52
C LYS A 128 -6.62 -1.75 -12.24
N ASP A 129 -7.03 -1.12 -11.14
CA ASP A 129 -8.43 -1.08 -10.71
C ASP A 129 -9.28 -0.08 -11.52
N LEU A 130 -8.71 1.07 -11.92
CA LEU A 130 -9.42 2.11 -12.68
C LEU A 130 -9.56 1.82 -14.18
N ARG A 131 -8.62 1.08 -14.77
CA ARG A 131 -8.57 0.87 -16.23
C ARG A 131 -9.87 0.34 -16.84
N PRO A 132 -10.57 -0.67 -16.27
CA PRO A 132 -11.84 -1.13 -16.82
C PRO A 132 -12.89 -0.02 -16.89
N PHE A 133 -12.90 0.90 -15.92
CA PHE A 133 -13.87 2.00 -15.87
C PHE A 133 -13.65 3.04 -16.96
N TRP A 134 -12.42 3.21 -17.46
CA TRP A 134 -12.14 4.07 -18.62
C TRP A 134 -12.58 3.47 -19.97
N GLY A 135 -12.93 2.18 -19.98
CA GLY A 135 -13.65 1.57 -21.10
C GLY A 135 -15.12 1.99 -21.15
N LEU A 136 -15.72 2.33 -20.00
CA LEU A 136 -17.14 2.65 -19.85
C LEU A 136 -17.48 4.10 -20.22
N ASP A 137 -18.77 4.36 -20.42
CA ASP A 137 -19.29 5.72 -20.56
C ASP A 137 -19.25 6.47 -19.22
N ALA A 138 -18.61 7.64 -19.21
CA ALA A 138 -18.38 8.42 -18.00
C ALA A 138 -19.69 8.95 -17.38
N ALA A 139 -20.65 9.34 -18.21
CA ALA A 139 -21.95 9.85 -17.73
C ALA A 139 -22.75 8.73 -17.05
N THR A 140 -22.74 7.53 -17.61
CA THR A 140 -23.34 6.34 -17.00
C THR A 140 -22.68 6.00 -15.68
N LEU A 141 -21.35 6.04 -15.58
CA LEU A 141 -20.63 5.79 -14.34
C LEU A 141 -20.98 6.82 -13.26
N ALA A 142 -20.99 8.11 -13.60
CA ALA A 142 -21.36 9.18 -12.68
C ALA A 142 -22.79 9.03 -12.15
N LYS A 143 -23.77 8.71 -13.03
CA LYS A 143 -25.15 8.44 -12.62
C LYS A 143 -25.26 7.26 -11.66
N ARG A 144 -24.58 6.15 -11.95
CA ARG A 144 -24.59 4.96 -11.08
C ARG A 144 -23.92 5.24 -9.73
N ALA A 145 -22.82 5.99 -9.72
CA ALA A 145 -22.15 6.39 -8.49
C ALA A 145 -23.05 7.29 -7.63
N ALA A 146 -23.71 8.27 -8.26
CA ALA A 146 -24.61 9.19 -7.58
C ALA A 146 -25.86 8.53 -6.99
N ALA A 147 -26.34 7.45 -7.63
CA ALA A 147 -27.48 6.66 -7.21
C ALA A 147 -27.15 5.60 -6.12
N SER A 148 -25.89 5.48 -5.69
CA SER A 148 -25.49 4.49 -4.68
C SER A 148 -26.12 4.77 -3.31
N ASP A 149 -26.48 3.70 -2.59
CA ASP A 149 -27.06 3.79 -1.25
C ASP A 149 -26.07 4.32 -0.21
N PHE A 150 -24.79 3.95 -0.34
CA PHE A 150 -23.71 4.33 0.57
C PHE A 150 -22.61 5.02 -0.22
N ALA A 151 -22.43 6.33 0.01
CA ALA A 151 -21.44 7.10 -0.74
C ALA A 151 -20.84 8.23 0.08
N VAL A 152 -19.55 8.47 -0.12
CA VAL A 152 -18.85 9.69 0.28
C VAL A 152 -18.83 10.61 -0.94
N LYS A 153 -19.43 11.79 -0.82
CA LYS A 153 -19.53 12.78 -1.89
C LYS A 153 -18.67 13.98 -1.56
N VAL A 154 -17.98 14.53 -2.56
CA VAL A 154 -17.28 15.81 -2.46
C VAL A 154 -17.99 16.80 -3.36
N ARG A 155 -18.32 17.97 -2.83
CA ARG A 155 -18.84 19.11 -3.60
C ARG A 155 -18.12 20.38 -3.18
N ASN A 156 -17.48 21.05 -4.13
CA ASN A 156 -16.72 22.28 -3.88
C ASN A 156 -15.80 22.18 -2.63
N GLY A 157 -15.03 21.11 -2.56
CA GLY A 157 -14.10 20.84 -1.46
C GLY A 157 -14.73 20.43 -0.12
N THR A 158 -16.05 20.26 -0.06
CA THR A 158 -16.77 19.85 1.15
C THR A 158 -17.27 18.42 1.03
N VAL A 159 -17.08 17.62 2.09
CA VAL A 159 -17.54 16.24 2.16
C VAL A 159 -18.98 16.17 2.66
N ALA A 160 -19.81 15.40 1.97
CA ALA A 160 -21.14 14.97 2.40
C ALA A 160 -21.23 13.45 2.33
N VAL A 161 -22.06 12.83 3.17
CA VAL A 161 -22.24 11.37 3.22
C VAL A 161 -23.70 11.04 2.94
N ARG A 162 -23.92 9.99 2.15
CA ARG A 162 -25.23 9.36 1.92
C ARG A 162 -25.25 7.97 2.55
N GLY A 163 -26.35 7.63 3.23
CA GLY A 163 -26.53 6.31 3.84
C GLY A 163 -25.96 6.16 5.25
N LEU A 164 -25.68 7.25 5.96
CA LEU A 164 -25.20 7.24 7.35
C LEU A 164 -26.32 7.04 8.39
N ASP A 165 -27.52 6.64 7.95
CA ASP A 165 -28.67 6.44 8.83
C ASP A 165 -28.71 4.99 9.35
N LYS A 166 -28.55 4.82 10.67
CA LYS A 166 -28.67 3.59 11.51
C LYS A 166 -27.41 2.75 11.71
N ASP A 167 -27.50 1.86 12.71
CA ASP A 167 -26.55 0.96 13.42
C ASP A 167 -25.55 0.12 12.59
N TRP A 168 -24.98 0.68 11.52
CA TRP A 168 -24.02 0.02 10.65
C TRP A 168 -22.60 0.25 11.15
N VAL A 169 -21.66 -0.60 10.69
CA VAL A 169 -20.23 -0.43 10.94
C VAL A 169 -19.80 0.96 10.43
N HIS A 170 -18.98 1.66 11.21
CA HIS A 170 -18.55 3.06 10.97
C HIS A 170 -17.62 3.25 9.74
N TRP A 171 -17.69 2.38 8.73
CA TRP A 171 -16.89 2.48 7.51
C TRP A 171 -17.08 3.82 6.80
N LEU A 172 -18.32 4.28 6.63
CA LEU A 172 -18.60 5.57 6.00
C LEU A 172 -18.01 6.74 6.78
N GLU A 173 -18.03 6.69 8.12
CA GLU A 173 -17.42 7.72 8.96
C GLU A 173 -15.90 7.76 8.74
N HIS A 174 -15.24 6.61 8.76
CA HIS A 174 -13.79 6.51 8.52
C HIS A 174 -13.39 6.98 7.12
N TRP A 175 -14.11 6.53 6.08
CA TRP A 175 -13.87 6.98 4.72
C TRP A 175 -14.12 8.49 4.55
N SER A 176 -15.20 9.01 5.14
CA SER A 176 -15.49 10.44 5.10
C SER A 176 -14.43 11.27 5.84
N GLY A 177 -13.92 10.76 6.98
CA GLY A 177 -12.86 11.39 7.75
C GLY A 177 -11.57 11.49 6.96
N LEU A 178 -11.15 10.38 6.33
CA LEU A 178 -9.98 10.34 5.45
C LEU A 178 -10.13 11.34 4.29
N VAL A 179 -11.24 11.27 3.55
CA VAL A 179 -11.48 12.16 2.39
C VAL A 179 -11.49 13.64 2.81
N LYS A 180 -12.05 13.94 3.98
CA LYS A 180 -12.14 15.32 4.50
C LYS A 180 -10.77 15.98 4.66
N GLU A 181 -9.71 15.23 4.92
CA GLU A 181 -8.35 15.78 5.07
C GLU A 181 -7.81 16.43 3.80
N PHE A 182 -8.27 15.99 2.62
CA PHE A 182 -7.80 16.49 1.32
C PHE A 182 -8.92 16.96 0.39
N ALA A 183 -10.17 16.98 0.85
CA ALA A 183 -11.33 17.32 0.05
C ALA A 183 -11.21 18.69 -0.63
N GLU A 184 -10.61 19.69 0.02
CA GLU A 184 -10.40 21.03 -0.55
C GLU A 184 -9.52 21.06 -1.80
N HIS A 185 -8.83 19.96 -2.12
CA HIS A 185 -8.01 19.81 -3.32
C HIS A 185 -8.63 18.84 -4.35
N MET A 186 -9.83 18.33 -4.09
CA MET A 186 -10.52 17.38 -4.96
C MET A 186 -11.57 18.06 -5.85
N PRO A 187 -11.82 17.51 -7.06
CA PRO A 187 -13.00 17.86 -7.83
C PRO A 187 -14.28 17.30 -7.18
N ASP A 188 -15.43 17.72 -7.70
CA ASP A 188 -16.69 17.06 -7.38
C ASP A 188 -16.62 15.57 -7.76
N VAL A 189 -16.89 14.69 -6.80
CA VAL A 189 -16.84 13.24 -6.99
C VAL A 189 -17.82 12.53 -6.06
N ASP A 190 -18.41 11.45 -6.57
CA ASP A 190 -19.19 10.50 -5.76
C ASP A 190 -18.41 9.20 -5.65
N MET A 191 -18.13 8.77 -4.42
CA MET A 191 -17.38 7.55 -4.10
C MET A 191 -18.31 6.55 -3.41
N PRO A 192 -18.91 5.61 -4.17
CA PRO A 192 -19.66 4.50 -3.60
C PRO A 192 -18.78 3.67 -2.66
N VAL A 193 -19.30 3.34 -1.48
CA VAL A 193 -18.59 2.55 -0.47
C VAL A 193 -19.31 1.22 -0.28
N ASN A 194 -18.56 0.13 -0.38
CA ASN A 194 -19.05 -1.18 0.04
C ASN A 194 -19.03 -1.25 1.57
N MET A 195 -20.19 -1.52 2.17
CA MET A 195 -20.34 -1.61 3.63
C MET A 195 -20.06 -3.01 4.20
N MET A 196 -19.75 -3.97 3.34
CA MET A 196 -19.45 -5.37 3.69
C MET A 196 -17.95 -5.62 3.71
N ASP A 197 -17.52 -6.65 4.44
CA ASP A 197 -16.12 -7.08 4.48
C ASP A 197 -15.71 -7.75 3.15
N GLU A 198 -16.65 -8.38 2.44
CA GLU A 198 -16.42 -9.07 1.17
C GLU A 198 -16.63 -8.16 -0.07
N PRO A 199 -15.87 -8.35 -1.16
CA PRO A 199 -16.10 -7.65 -2.42
C PRO A 199 -17.45 -8.03 -3.04
N ARG A 200 -18.10 -7.08 -3.72
CA ARG A 200 -19.46 -7.26 -4.30
C ARG A 200 -19.51 -7.38 -5.82
N ILE A 201 -18.39 -7.18 -6.50
CA ILE A 201 -18.34 -7.13 -7.96
C ILE A 201 -17.39 -8.20 -8.46
N ILE A 202 -17.94 -9.15 -9.21
CA ILE A 202 -17.18 -10.16 -9.96
C ILE A 202 -17.52 -9.94 -11.43
N VAL A 203 -16.51 -9.84 -12.27
CA VAL A 203 -16.67 -9.61 -13.71
C VAL A 203 -16.04 -10.78 -14.46
N PRO A 204 -16.75 -11.43 -15.39
CA PRO A 204 -16.14 -12.42 -16.26
C PRO A 204 -14.92 -11.85 -16.99
N HIS A 205 -13.87 -12.65 -17.12
CA HIS A 205 -12.59 -12.20 -17.65
C HIS A 205 -12.72 -11.55 -19.03
N GLU A 206 -13.53 -12.12 -19.92
CA GLU A 206 -13.71 -11.63 -21.28
C GLU A 206 -14.31 -10.22 -21.29
N THR A 207 -15.22 -9.92 -20.35
CA THR A 207 -15.80 -8.59 -20.21
C THR A 207 -14.78 -7.60 -19.68
N LEU A 208 -14.00 -8.01 -18.66
CA LEU A 208 -12.96 -7.17 -18.08
C LEU A 208 -11.86 -6.86 -19.11
N ASP A 209 -11.39 -7.87 -19.84
CA ASP A 209 -10.36 -7.75 -20.87
C ASP A 209 -10.81 -6.85 -22.03
N ALA A 210 -12.06 -6.98 -22.49
CA ALA A 210 -12.62 -6.10 -23.51
C ALA A 210 -12.62 -4.61 -23.07
N LEU A 211 -12.99 -4.33 -21.82
CA LEU A 211 -12.96 -2.96 -21.27
C LEU A 211 -11.52 -2.42 -21.17
N VAL A 212 -10.59 -3.26 -20.71
CA VAL A 212 -9.16 -2.90 -20.60
C VAL A 212 -8.54 -2.69 -21.99
N GLN A 213 -8.93 -3.47 -22.99
CA GLN A 213 -8.50 -3.32 -24.37
C GLN A 213 -9.05 -2.02 -24.97
N GLN A 214 -10.33 -1.71 -24.74
CA GLN A 214 -10.94 -0.46 -25.17
C GLN A 214 -10.25 0.75 -24.54
N GLU A 215 -9.94 0.70 -23.26
CA GLU A 215 -9.15 1.72 -22.57
C GLU A 215 -7.77 1.89 -23.22
N SER A 216 -7.07 0.78 -23.49
CA SER A 216 -5.74 0.77 -24.12
C SER A 216 -5.76 1.42 -25.51
N GLN A 217 -6.76 1.12 -26.33
CA GLN A 217 -6.93 1.69 -27.67
C GLN A 217 -7.21 3.20 -27.63
N LYS A 218 -7.94 3.67 -26.61
CA LYS A 218 -8.26 5.09 -26.41
C LYS A 218 -7.15 5.87 -25.70
N ARG A 219 -6.20 5.18 -25.06
CA ARG A 219 -5.15 5.80 -24.28
C ARG A 219 -4.19 6.54 -25.20
N GLN A 220 -4.15 7.85 -25.04
CA GLN A 220 -3.23 8.70 -25.77
C GLN A 220 -2.80 9.87 -24.88
N LEU A 221 -1.52 10.22 -24.98
CA LEU A 221 -1.00 11.46 -24.43
C LEU A 221 -1.41 12.61 -25.37
N GLN A 222 -2.45 13.34 -24.99
CA GLN A 222 -2.96 14.47 -25.77
C GLN A 222 -1.98 15.66 -25.76
N PRO A 223 -1.92 16.50 -26.80
CA PRO A 223 -1.15 17.74 -26.76
C PRO A 223 -1.59 18.66 -25.61
N ILE A 224 -0.64 19.41 -25.04
CA ILE A 224 -0.91 20.24 -23.84
C ILE A 224 -1.97 21.31 -24.13
N GLU A 225 -2.06 21.78 -25.37
CA GLU A 225 -3.01 22.80 -25.81
C GLU A 225 -4.46 22.27 -25.87
N GLN A 226 -4.64 20.95 -25.87
CA GLN A 226 -5.94 20.27 -25.97
C GLN A 226 -6.44 19.76 -24.62
N VAL A 227 -5.63 19.83 -23.56
CA VAL A 227 -6.03 19.40 -22.22
C VAL A 227 -6.50 20.58 -21.37
N SER A 228 -7.44 20.33 -20.48
CA SER A 228 -7.96 21.34 -19.55
C SER A 228 -7.88 20.84 -18.11
N THR A 229 -7.69 21.78 -17.19
CA THR A 229 -7.79 21.56 -15.74
C THR A 229 -9.19 21.85 -15.21
N ASN A 230 -10.11 22.32 -16.06
CA ASN A 230 -11.48 22.64 -15.67
C ASN A 230 -12.34 21.39 -15.65
N TYR A 231 -13.07 21.19 -14.56
CA TYR A 231 -14.03 20.12 -14.40
C TYR A 231 -15.45 20.60 -14.74
N THR A 232 -16.26 19.75 -15.36
CA THR A 232 -17.68 20.04 -15.63
C THR A 232 -18.53 20.10 -14.35
N GLY A 233 -18.03 19.53 -13.24
CA GLY A 233 -18.77 19.39 -11.98
C GLY A 233 -19.87 18.31 -12.07
N LEU A 234 -20.54 18.05 -10.94
CA LEU A 234 -21.59 17.03 -10.84
C LEU A 234 -23.01 17.57 -10.63
N GLN A 235 -23.19 18.90 -10.63
CA GLN A 235 -24.51 19.53 -10.41
C GLN A 235 -25.60 18.99 -11.37
N HIS A 236 -25.27 18.84 -12.65
CA HIS A 236 -26.21 18.31 -13.66
C HIS A 236 -26.63 16.86 -13.40
N ILE A 237 -25.80 16.06 -12.69
CA ILE A 237 -26.14 14.71 -12.26
C ILE A 237 -26.99 14.76 -11.00
N ASP A 238 -26.62 15.61 -10.04
CA ASP A 238 -27.39 15.80 -8.80
C ASP A 238 -28.83 16.26 -9.09
N ASP A 239 -29.00 17.22 -10.01
CA ASP A 239 -30.30 17.72 -10.45
C ASP A 239 -31.13 16.66 -11.18
N SER A 240 -30.47 15.68 -11.81
CA SER A 240 -31.16 14.64 -12.59
C SER A 240 -31.79 13.55 -11.71
N ASN A 241 -31.43 13.48 -10.43
CA ASN A 241 -31.85 12.44 -9.48
C ASN A 241 -31.85 11.03 -10.10
N PRO A 242 -30.65 10.48 -10.42
CA PRO A 242 -30.55 9.24 -11.18
C PRO A 242 -31.22 8.08 -10.45
N GLU A 243 -31.94 7.26 -11.22
CA GLU A 243 -32.58 6.05 -10.70
C GLU A 243 -31.55 5.10 -10.07
N PRO A 244 -31.91 4.43 -8.95
CA PRO A 244 -31.08 3.40 -8.36
C PRO A 244 -30.62 2.36 -9.38
N TYR A 245 -29.32 2.05 -9.38
CA TYR A 245 -28.80 0.98 -10.22
C TYR A 245 -29.04 -0.36 -9.54
N ASP A 246 -30.00 -1.13 -10.06
CA ASP A 246 -30.23 -2.50 -9.61
C ASP A 246 -29.16 -3.44 -10.19
N ALA A 247 -28.18 -3.78 -9.37
CA ALA A 247 -27.14 -4.72 -9.75
C ALA A 247 -27.70 -6.14 -9.72
N HIS A 248 -27.54 -6.89 -10.83
CA HIS A 248 -27.95 -8.29 -10.87
C HIS A 248 -27.21 -9.10 -9.80
N TRP A 249 -27.94 -9.52 -8.77
CA TRP A 249 -27.40 -10.31 -7.67
C TRP A 249 -27.40 -11.79 -8.04
N LEU A 250 -26.23 -12.42 -8.03
CA LEU A 250 -26.09 -13.84 -8.38
C LEU A 250 -26.50 -14.81 -7.27
N GLY A 251 -27.16 -14.32 -6.21
CA GLY A 251 -27.88 -15.13 -5.22
C GLY A 251 -27.02 -16.08 -4.37
N PRO A 252 -27.58 -16.65 -3.29
CA PRO A 252 -26.89 -17.63 -2.45
C PRO A 252 -26.82 -19.03 -3.10
N ASP A 253 -27.58 -19.27 -4.17
CA ASP A 253 -27.65 -20.58 -4.84
C ASP A 253 -26.38 -20.93 -5.62
N ASN A 254 -25.55 -19.92 -5.94
CA ASN A 254 -24.26 -20.12 -6.59
C ASN A 254 -23.15 -20.25 -5.54
N ALA A 255 -22.32 -21.29 -5.66
CA ALA A 255 -21.09 -21.31 -4.90
C ALA A 255 -20.19 -20.16 -5.38
N TYR A 256 -19.64 -19.38 -4.45
CA TYR A 256 -18.79 -18.23 -4.77
C TYR A 256 -17.67 -18.61 -5.77
N TRP A 257 -17.05 -19.78 -5.58
CA TRP A 257 -15.99 -20.27 -6.46
C TRP A 257 -16.45 -20.42 -7.92
N ASP A 258 -17.66 -20.91 -8.16
CA ASP A 258 -18.21 -21.05 -9.53
C ASP A 258 -18.38 -19.69 -10.24
N LEU A 259 -18.47 -18.60 -9.47
CA LEU A 259 -18.49 -17.24 -9.98
C LEU A 259 -17.06 -16.71 -10.17
N ALA A 260 -16.20 -16.89 -9.17
CA ALA A 260 -14.84 -16.37 -9.14
C ALA A 260 -13.97 -16.93 -10.28
N VAL A 261 -14.09 -18.23 -10.60
CA VAL A 261 -13.30 -18.86 -11.68
C VAL A 261 -13.57 -18.29 -13.07
N LYS A 262 -14.72 -17.63 -13.27
CA LYS A 262 -15.05 -16.95 -14.53
C LYS A 262 -14.29 -15.64 -14.68
N ALA A 263 -13.82 -15.04 -13.59
CA ALA A 263 -12.98 -13.84 -13.61
C ALA A 263 -11.50 -14.16 -13.91
N CYS A 264 -11.10 -15.43 -13.82
CA CYS A 264 -9.77 -15.88 -14.21
C CYS A 264 -9.57 -15.85 -15.73
N ALA A 265 -8.35 -15.57 -16.19
CA ALA A 265 -8.03 -15.58 -17.61
C ALA A 265 -8.12 -16.98 -18.23
N PRO A 266 -8.58 -17.13 -19.49
CA PRO A 266 -8.52 -18.39 -20.20
C PRO A 266 -7.11 -18.99 -20.18
N GLY A 267 -7.00 -20.27 -19.82
CA GLY A 267 -5.72 -20.98 -19.73
C GLY A 267 -5.01 -20.93 -18.38
N THR A 268 -5.51 -20.14 -17.42
CA THR A 268 -5.08 -20.23 -16.01
C THR A 268 -5.67 -21.47 -15.35
N LEU A 269 -5.02 -21.97 -14.30
CA LEU A 269 -5.39 -23.26 -13.69
C LEU A 269 -6.79 -23.26 -13.08
N ALA A 270 -7.29 -22.11 -12.64
CA ALA A 270 -8.60 -22.01 -12.01
C ALA A 270 -9.73 -21.71 -12.99
N HIS A 271 -9.44 -21.23 -14.21
CA HIS A 271 -10.49 -20.83 -15.15
C HIS A 271 -11.42 -22.00 -15.49
N GLY A 272 -12.70 -21.84 -15.16
CA GLY A 272 -13.74 -22.85 -15.39
C GLY A 272 -13.71 -24.07 -14.46
N VAL A 273 -12.88 -24.08 -13.42
CA VAL A 273 -12.82 -25.20 -12.46
C VAL A 273 -14.02 -25.11 -11.49
N PRO A 274 -14.91 -26.12 -11.46
CA PRO A 274 -16.08 -26.08 -10.59
C PRO A 274 -15.70 -26.16 -9.11
N ALA A 275 -16.57 -25.64 -8.25
CA ALA A 275 -16.42 -25.75 -6.81
C ALA A 275 -16.41 -27.21 -6.36
N ILE A 276 -15.49 -27.54 -5.46
CA ILE A 276 -15.47 -28.84 -4.78
C ILE A 276 -16.78 -28.96 -3.98
N ARG A 277 -17.53 -30.06 -4.22
CA ARG A 277 -18.79 -30.35 -3.53
C ARG A 277 -18.63 -31.41 -2.45
N ASP A 278 -17.60 -32.25 -2.57
CA ASP A 278 -17.27 -33.30 -1.62
C ASP A 278 -15.88 -33.04 -1.01
N PHE A 279 -15.86 -32.74 0.28
CA PHE A 279 -14.64 -32.49 1.06
C PHE A 279 -14.18 -33.71 1.88
N THR A 280 -14.79 -34.88 1.65
CA THR A 280 -14.43 -36.13 2.35
C THR A 280 -13.04 -36.64 1.95
N PRO A 281 -12.62 -36.59 0.68
CA PRO A 281 -11.27 -36.97 0.29
C PRO A 281 -10.21 -35.99 0.83
N ALA A 282 -9.01 -36.51 1.11
CA ALA A 282 -7.87 -35.66 1.41
C ALA A 282 -7.49 -34.83 0.17
N ALA A 283 -7.04 -33.59 0.38
CA ALA A 283 -6.55 -32.75 -0.70
C ALA A 283 -5.33 -33.40 -1.37
N GLU A 284 -5.39 -33.57 -2.70
CA GLU A 284 -4.27 -34.08 -3.48
C GLU A 284 -3.25 -32.96 -3.70
N VAL A 285 -2.06 -33.09 -3.11
CA VAL A 285 -0.92 -32.22 -3.40
C VAL A 285 0.07 -33.02 -4.23
N PRO A 286 0.44 -32.56 -5.45
CA PRO A 286 1.39 -33.28 -6.28
C PRO A 286 2.74 -33.47 -5.57
N ASP A 287 3.29 -34.70 -5.57
CA ASP A 287 4.56 -35.03 -4.89
C ASP A 287 5.75 -34.16 -5.33
N ASN A 288 5.70 -33.63 -6.55
CA ASN A 288 6.73 -32.77 -7.14
C ASN A 288 6.24 -31.32 -7.36
N TRP A 289 5.28 -30.84 -6.55
CA TRP A 289 4.79 -29.48 -6.66
C TRP A 289 5.90 -28.46 -6.38
N LYS A 290 6.35 -27.78 -7.44
CA LYS A 290 7.39 -26.74 -7.42
C LYS A 290 6.86 -25.49 -8.10
N PRO A 291 5.96 -24.73 -7.44
CA PRO A 291 5.37 -23.57 -8.06
C PRO A 291 6.43 -22.50 -8.30
N LYS A 292 6.29 -21.76 -9.41
CA LYS A 292 7.22 -20.70 -9.82
C LYS A 292 7.37 -19.60 -8.78
N TYR A 293 6.34 -19.39 -7.95
CA TYR A 293 6.34 -18.42 -6.85
C TYR A 293 7.09 -18.89 -5.60
N SER A 294 7.68 -20.10 -5.59
CA SER A 294 8.41 -20.65 -4.46
C SER A 294 9.90 -20.84 -4.71
N PHE A 295 10.69 -20.74 -3.65
CA PHE A 295 12.12 -21.02 -3.60
C PHE A 295 12.43 -21.94 -2.42
N LYS A 296 12.82 -23.18 -2.70
CA LYS A 296 13.17 -24.21 -1.69
C LYS A 296 12.12 -24.33 -0.56
N GLY A 297 10.84 -24.33 -0.92
CA GLY A 297 9.72 -24.47 0.02
C GLY A 297 9.23 -23.16 0.65
N TYR A 298 9.89 -22.04 0.39
CA TYR A 298 9.46 -20.71 0.85
C TYR A 298 8.80 -19.93 -0.28
N VAL A 299 7.87 -19.03 0.06
CA VAL A 299 7.28 -18.11 -0.92
C VAL A 299 8.31 -17.05 -1.28
N GLN A 300 8.67 -16.95 -2.58
CA GLN A 300 9.52 -15.89 -3.12
C GLN A 300 8.71 -14.78 -3.83
N ASN A 301 7.53 -15.11 -4.35
CA ASN A 301 6.63 -14.14 -4.99
C ASN A 301 5.25 -14.24 -4.34
N TRP A 302 4.99 -13.31 -3.42
CA TRP A 302 3.73 -13.27 -2.67
C TRP A 302 2.52 -13.07 -3.58
N THR A 303 2.60 -12.13 -4.52
CA THR A 303 1.51 -11.80 -5.45
C THR A 303 1.04 -13.02 -6.23
N ALA A 304 1.97 -13.82 -6.75
CA ALA A 304 1.65 -15.05 -7.47
C ALA A 304 1.19 -16.20 -6.55
N ALA A 305 1.61 -16.20 -5.28
CA ALA A 305 1.20 -17.23 -4.31
C ALA A 305 -0.25 -17.05 -3.81
N ILE A 306 -0.75 -15.81 -3.82
CA ILE A 306 -2.14 -15.49 -3.43
C ILE A 306 -3.07 -15.34 -4.63
N ASP A 307 -2.57 -15.50 -5.85
CA ASP A 307 -3.39 -15.40 -7.05
C ASP A 307 -4.24 -16.68 -7.18
N PRO A 308 -5.58 -16.59 -7.10
CA PRO A 308 -6.43 -17.75 -7.33
C PRO A 308 -6.45 -18.18 -8.81
N CYS A 309 -5.93 -17.35 -9.72
CA CYS A 309 -5.86 -17.59 -11.17
C CYS A 309 -4.40 -17.67 -11.68
N PRO A 310 -3.54 -18.55 -11.13
CA PRO A 310 -2.12 -18.62 -11.47
C PRO A 310 -1.85 -19.23 -12.84
#